data_AF-A0A947CQV2-F1
#
_entry.id   AF-A0A947CQV2-F1
#
_cell.length_a   1.000
_cell.length_b   1.000
_cell.length_c   1.000
_cell.angle_alpha   90.00
_cell.angle_beta   90.00
_cell.angle_gamma   90.00
#
_symmetry.space_group_name_H-M   'P 1'
#
loop_
_entity.id
_entity.type
_entity.pdbx_description
1 polymer ?
#
loop_
_entity_poly.entity_id
_entity_poly.type
_entity_poly.pdbx_seq_one_letter_code
_entity_poly.pdbx_strand_id
1 'polypeptide(L)'
;MTARDSAADHRPADRRPIWSRALRRLPGLGDGLRLLWRAAPRWAIANSVVLVLQAIVPLVGLILLKWMVDALTASLADPELGIRLPLVYATLVGGVALIGALLQ
;
A
#
# COMPACT_ATOMS: atom_id res chain seq x y z
N MET A 1 65.99 15.30 -0.54
CA MET A 1 65.21 14.92 -1.73
C MET A 1 63.95 14.21 -1.24
N THR A 2 62.79 14.87 -1.40
CA THR A 2 61.43 14.30 -1.52
C THR A 2 60.94 13.29 -0.46
N ALA A 3 60.54 13.80 0.71
CA ALA A 3 59.70 13.08 1.68
C ALA A 3 58.45 13.91 2.05
N ARG A 4 57.84 14.59 1.07
CA ARG A 4 56.72 15.54 1.26
C ARG A 4 55.47 15.23 0.43
N ASP A 5 55.47 14.12 -0.32
CA ASP A 5 54.39 13.80 -1.28
C ASP A 5 53.29 12.86 -0.74
N SER A 6 53.41 12.30 0.47
CA SER A 6 52.41 11.33 0.96
C SER A 6 51.19 11.93 1.66
N ALA A 7 51.07 13.27 1.76
CA ALA A 7 50.05 13.90 2.62
C ALA A 7 48.84 14.49 1.88
N ALA A 8 48.72 14.37 0.55
CA ALA A 8 47.78 15.21 -0.21
C ALA A 8 46.94 14.51 -1.29
N ASP A 9 46.60 13.22 -1.14
CA ASP A 9 45.54 12.62 -1.96
C ASP A 9 44.37 12.14 -1.08
N HIS A 10 43.84 13.06 -0.27
CA HIS A 10 42.48 12.97 0.25
C HIS A 10 41.54 13.63 -0.75
N ARG A 11 41.44 13.08 -1.96
CA ARG A 11 40.33 13.41 -2.85
C ARG A 11 39.05 12.97 -2.16
N PRO A 12 38.11 13.87 -1.83
CA PRO A 12 36.80 13.46 -1.39
C PRO A 12 36.20 12.65 -2.54
N ALA A 13 36.10 11.33 -2.36
CA ALA A 13 35.44 10.45 -3.30
C ALA A 13 34.04 11.01 -3.52
N ASP A 14 33.78 11.49 -4.74
CA ASP A 14 32.52 12.08 -5.16
C ASP A 14 31.41 11.02 -5.04
N ARG A 15 30.83 10.91 -3.83
CA ARG A 15 29.71 10.02 -3.51
C ARG A 15 28.43 10.61 -4.08
N ARG A 16 28.35 10.83 -5.39
CA ARG A 16 27.07 11.21 -5.99
C ARG A 16 26.10 10.04 -5.82
N PRO A 17 24.93 10.27 -5.21
CA PRO A 17 23.96 9.22 -4.98
C PRO A 17 23.53 8.58 -6.30
N ILE A 18 23.63 7.26 -6.37
CA ILE A 18 23.30 6.39 -7.52
C ILE A 18 21.87 6.69 -8.04
N TRP A 19 20.99 7.12 -7.14
CA TRP A 19 19.61 7.56 -7.36
C TRP A 19 19.45 8.64 -8.44
N SER A 20 20.46 9.50 -8.66
CA SER A 20 20.44 10.54 -9.69
C SER A 20 20.37 10.00 -11.12
N ARG A 21 20.83 8.76 -11.37
CA ARG A 21 20.69 8.08 -12.67
C ARG A 21 19.31 7.44 -12.84
N ALA A 22 18.71 6.98 -11.73
CA ALA A 22 17.36 6.40 -11.74
C ALA A 22 16.30 7.48 -12.03
N LEU A 23 16.44 8.66 -11.42
CA LEU A 23 15.56 9.81 -11.66
C LEU A 23 15.59 10.30 -13.12
N ARG A 24 16.74 10.21 -13.80
CA ARG A 24 16.88 10.59 -15.22
C ARG A 24 16.20 9.62 -16.21
N ARG A 25 15.80 8.42 -15.77
CA ARG A 25 15.03 7.47 -16.60
C ARG A 25 13.51 7.62 -16.45
N LEU A 26 13.05 8.41 -15.49
CA LEU A 26 11.64 8.70 -15.28
C LEU A 26 10.93 9.48 -16.42
N PRO A 27 11.60 10.33 -17.24
CA PRO A 27 10.91 11.14 -18.25
C PRO A 27 10.11 10.33 -19.27
N GLY A 28 10.48 9.06 -19.53
CA GLY A 28 9.78 8.18 -20.48
C GLY A 28 8.61 7.39 -19.89
N LEU A 29 8.35 7.46 -18.59
CA LEU A 29 7.23 6.74 -17.96
C LEU A 29 5.87 7.24 -18.46
N GLY A 30 5.77 8.54 -18.74
CA GLY A 30 4.55 9.14 -19.30
C GLY A 30 4.21 8.57 -20.68
N ASP A 31 5.22 8.36 -21.53
CA ASP A 31 5.02 7.78 -22.86
C ASP A 31 4.66 6.30 -22.81
N GLY A 32 5.26 5.55 -21.88
CA GLY A 32 4.89 4.14 -21.63
C GLY A 32 3.44 4.01 -21.15
N LEU A 33 3.00 4.88 -20.24
CA LEU A 33 1.62 4.90 -19.75
C LEU A 33 0.63 5.32 -20.86
N ARG A 34 1.04 6.27 -21.71
CA ARG A 34 0.27 6.71 -22.89
C ARG A 34 0.16 5.61 -23.94
N LEU A 35 1.19 4.77 -24.09
CA LEU A 35 1.15 3.58 -24.95
C LEU A 35 0.18 2.53 -24.41
N LEU A 36 0.21 2.26 -23.09
CA LEU A 36 -0.72 1.36 -22.42
C LEU A 36 -2.17 1.83 -22.59
N TRP A 37 -2.40 3.14 -22.44
CA TRP A 37 -3.70 3.77 -22.68
C TRP A 37 -4.16 3.70 -24.14
N ARG A 38 -3.23 3.67 -25.11
CA ARG A 38 -3.56 3.50 -26.54
C ARG A 38 -3.82 2.05 -26.92
N ALA A 39 -3.08 1.11 -26.34
CA ALA A 39 -3.17 -0.31 -26.67
C ALA A 39 -4.34 -1.01 -25.96
N ALA A 40 -4.62 -0.66 -24.71
CA ALA A 40 -5.59 -1.36 -23.87
C ALA A 40 -6.31 -0.43 -22.86
N PRO A 41 -7.03 0.61 -23.33
CA PRO A 41 -7.68 1.60 -22.45
C PRO A 41 -8.71 0.98 -21.51
N ARG A 42 -9.54 0.06 -22.02
CA ARG A 42 -10.55 -0.64 -21.21
C ARG A 42 -9.92 -1.49 -20.10
N TRP A 43 -8.78 -2.10 -20.39
CA TRP A 43 -8.05 -2.94 -19.45
C TRP A 43 -7.31 -2.10 -18.39
N ALA A 44 -6.73 -0.97 -18.78
CA ALA A 44 -6.11 -0.03 -17.86
C ALA A 44 -7.14 0.54 -16.86
N ILE A 45 -8.35 0.88 -17.31
CA ILE A 45 -9.43 1.33 -16.45
C ILE A 45 -9.87 0.22 -15.49
N ALA A 46 -10.10 -1.00 -16.00
CA ALA A 46 -10.48 -2.13 -15.16
C ALA A 46 -9.44 -2.41 -14.06
N ASN A 47 -8.16 -2.42 -14.41
CA ASN A 47 -7.09 -2.61 -13.44
C ASN A 47 -7.01 -1.47 -12.42
N SER A 48 -7.23 -0.22 -12.86
CA SER A 48 -7.26 0.93 -11.97
C SER A 48 -8.40 0.82 -10.95
N VAL A 49 -9.58 0.38 -11.39
CA VAL A 49 -10.74 0.14 -10.53
C VAL A 49 -10.45 -0.97 -9.52
N VAL A 50 -9.87 -2.09 -9.97
CA VAL A 50 -9.45 -3.19 -9.08
C VAL A 50 -8.42 -2.71 -8.05
N LEU A 51 -7.45 -1.89 -8.45
CA LEU A 51 -6.45 -1.31 -7.54
C LEU A 51 -7.10 -0.43 -6.47
N VAL A 52 -8.06 0.40 -6.86
CA VAL A 52 -8.80 1.28 -5.94
C VAL A 52 -9.61 0.42 -4.97
N LEU A 53 -10.28 -0.63 -5.45
CA LEU A 53 -10.99 -1.59 -4.61
C LEU A 53 -10.04 -2.26 -3.62
N GLN A 54 -8.89 -2.76 -4.08
CA GLN A 54 -7.85 -3.37 -3.23
C GLN A 54 -7.32 -2.39 -2.17
N ALA A 55 -7.25 -1.09 -2.46
CA ALA A 55 -6.83 -0.08 -1.49
C ALA A 55 -7.93 0.24 -0.46
N ILE A 56 -9.19 0.17 -0.86
CA ILE A 56 -10.34 0.44 0.03
C ILE A 56 -10.61 -0.75 0.97
N VAL A 57 -10.48 -1.98 0.49
CA VAL A 57 -10.71 -3.21 1.28
C VAL A 57 -9.98 -3.22 2.64
N PRO A 58 -8.67 -2.92 2.75
CA PRO A 58 -7.99 -2.90 4.04
C PRO A 58 -8.48 -1.78 4.97
N LEU A 59 -8.87 -0.62 4.42
CA LEU A 59 -9.50 0.45 5.22
C LEU A 59 -10.85 -0.01 5.79
N VAL A 60 -11.67 -0.68 4.97
CA VAL A 60 -12.95 -1.23 5.40
C VAL A 60 -12.73 -2.28 6.48
N GLY A 61 -11.73 -3.16 6.34
CA GLY A 61 -11.37 -4.15 7.35
C GLY A 61 -11.06 -3.52 8.72
N LEU A 62 -10.32 -2.40 8.74
CA LEU A 62 -10.05 -1.66 9.98
C LEU A 62 -11.30 -1.07 10.62
N ILE A 63 -12.22 -0.53 9.83
CA ILE A 63 -13.48 0.03 10.33
C ILE A 63 -14.36 -1.08 10.91
N LEU A 64 -14.47 -2.21 10.22
CA LEU A 64 -15.24 -3.36 10.69
C LEU A 64 -14.66 -3.94 11.98
N LEU A 65 -13.33 -4.01 12.11
CA LEU A 65 -12.68 -4.40 13.35
C LEU A 65 -13.08 -3.47 14.51
N LYS A 66 -13.07 -2.16 14.28
CA LYS A 66 -13.52 -1.19 15.29
C LYS A 66 -14.96 -1.46 15.71
N TRP A 67 -15.87 -1.66 14.77
CA TRP A 67 -17.28 -1.90 15.06
C TRP A 67 -17.49 -3.23 15.80
N MET A 68 -16.69 -4.25 15.50
CA MET A 68 -16.70 -5.52 16.24
C MET A 68 -16.27 -5.32 17.69
N VAL A 69 -15.20 -4.56 17.93
CA VAL A 69 -14.72 -4.26 19.29
C VAL A 69 -15.75 -3.43 20.07
N ASP A 70 -16.37 -2.44 19.43
CA ASP A 70 -17.42 -1.61 20.04
C ASP A 70 -18.65 -2.49 20.40
N ALA A 71 -19.07 -3.39 19.51
CA ALA A 71 -20.17 -4.32 19.76
C ALA A 71 -19.86 -5.35 20.86
N LEU A 72 -18.63 -5.86 20.91
CA LEU A 72 -18.18 -6.74 21.98
C LEU A 72 -18.19 -6.03 23.33
N THR A 73 -17.69 -4.79 23.37
CA THR A 73 -17.68 -3.96 24.58
C THR A 73 -19.11 -3.69 25.06
N ALA A 74 -20.04 -3.38 24.15
CA ALA A 74 -21.45 -3.20 24.49
C ALA A 74 -22.09 -4.49 25.04
N SER A 75 -21.80 -5.65 24.44
CA SER A 75 -22.33 -6.95 24.91
C SER A 75 -21.76 -7.39 26.27
N LEU A 76 -20.54 -6.96 26.59
CA LEU A 76 -19.93 -7.20 27.90
C LEU A 76 -20.48 -6.24 28.97
N ALA A 77 -20.86 -5.01 28.58
CA ALA A 77 -21.43 -4.02 29.47
C ALA A 77 -22.89 -4.32 29.84
N ASP A 78 -23.64 -4.95 28.93
CA ASP A 78 -25.04 -5.34 29.16
C ASP A 78 -25.30 -6.75 28.57
N PRO A 79 -25.36 -7.79 29.43
CA PRO A 79 -25.55 -9.18 29.01
C PRO A 79 -26.88 -9.47 28.30
N GLU A 80 -27.89 -8.61 28.47
CA GLU A 80 -29.22 -8.75 27.83
C GLU A 80 -29.14 -8.62 26.30
N LEU A 81 -28.13 -7.90 25.78
CA LEU A 81 -27.91 -7.74 24.34
C LEU A 81 -27.48 -9.04 23.62
N GLY A 82 -26.96 -10.02 24.37
CA GLY A 82 -26.58 -11.33 23.86
C GLY A 82 -25.49 -11.32 22.78
N ILE A 83 -25.13 -12.51 22.28
CA ILE A 83 -23.99 -12.68 21.36
C ILE A 83 -24.29 -12.36 19.88
N ARG A 84 -25.54 -12.02 19.54
CA ARG A 84 -25.99 -11.89 18.15
C ARG A 84 -25.31 -10.74 17.40
N LEU A 85 -25.22 -9.56 18.01
CA LEU A 85 -24.56 -8.39 17.42
C LEU A 85 -23.08 -8.66 17.09
N PRO A 86 -22.25 -9.13 18.04
CA PRO A 86 -20.85 -9.43 17.74
C PRO A 86 -20.68 -10.55 16.71
N LEU A 87 -21.58 -11.55 16.65
CA LEU A 87 -21.52 -12.60 15.63
C LEU A 87 -21.72 -12.03 14.21
N VAL A 88 -22.69 -11.12 14.03
CA VAL A 88 -22.94 -10.45 12.74
C VAL A 88 -21.72 -9.66 12.30
N TYR A 89 -21.10 -8.91 13.21
CA TYR A 89 -19.88 -8.15 12.91
C TYR A 89 -18.69 -9.06 12.59
N ALA A 90 -18.50 -10.17 13.31
CA ALA A 90 -17.46 -11.15 13.01
C ALA A 90 -17.64 -11.77 11.61
N THR A 91 -18.89 -12.04 11.22
CA THR A 91 -19.21 -12.55 9.88
C THR A 91 -18.90 -11.51 8.80
N LEU A 92 -19.20 -10.23 9.07
CA LEU A 92 -18.88 -9.12 8.17
C LEU A 92 -17.36 -8.95 8.00
N VAL A 93 -16.61 -8.98 9.11
CA VAL A 93 -15.14 -8.90 9.12
C VAL A 93 -14.56 -10.03 8.27
N GLY A 94 -15.02 -11.27 8.50
CA GLY A 94 -14.61 -12.44 7.72
C GLY A 94 -14.92 -12.30 6.23
N GLY A 95 -16.10 -11.77 5.89
CA GLY A 95 -16.51 -11.54 4.49
C GLY A 95 -15.61 -10.52 3.77
N VAL A 96 -15.26 -9.41 4.42
CA VAL A 96 -14.35 -8.40 3.83
C VAL A 96 -12.94 -8.96 3.68
N ALA A 97 -12.45 -9.75 4.63
CA ALA A 97 -11.16 -10.43 4.52
C ALA A 97 -11.14 -11.43 3.34
N LEU A 98 -12.24 -12.15 3.11
CA LEU A 98 -12.37 -13.09 1.98
C LEU A 98 -12.35 -12.36 0.64
N ILE A 99 -13.05 -11.24 0.53
CA ILE A 99 -13.05 -10.40 -0.67
C ILE A 99 -11.64 -9.89 -0.95
N GLY A 100 -10.94 -9.40 0.09
CA GLY A 100 -9.54 -9.00 -0.02
C GLY A 100 -8.64 -10.12 -0.52
N ALA A 101 -8.77 -11.32 0.04
CA ALA A 101 -7.98 -12.48 -0.36
C ALA A 101 -8.27 -12.94 -1.80
N LEU A 102 -9.51 -12.79 -2.28
CA LEU A 102 -9.89 -13.14 -3.67
C LEU A 102 -9.39 -12.11 -4.68
N LEU A 103 -9.19 -10.87 -4.25
CA LEU A 103 -8.71 -9.77 -5.08
C LEU A 103 -7.18 -9.73 -5.19
N GLN A 104 -6.44 -10.43 -4.31
CA GLN A 104 -4.98 -10.49 -4.29
C GLN A 104 -4.43 -11.63 -5.14
#